data_AF-A0A1B7LP07-F1
#
_entry.id   AF-A0A1B7LP07-F1
#
_cell.length_a   1.000
_cell.length_b   1.000
_cell.length_c   1.000
_cell.angle_alpha   90.00
_cell.angle_beta   90.00
_cell.angle_gamma   90.00
#
_symmetry.space_group_name_H-M   'P 1'
#
loop_
_entity.id
_entity.type
_entity.pdbx_description
1 polymer ?
#
loop_
_entity_poly.entity_id
_entity_poly.type
_entity_poly.pdbx_seq_one_letter_code
_entity_poly.pdbx_strand_id
1 'polypeptide(L)' 'MDKNEMINDKLTKVCLCKGVSKHTIKECIREGAKTVEEVSQKCGATTGGCKGRRCIDKINELINEYKVL' A
#
# COMPACT_ATOMS: atom_id res chain seq x y z
N MET A 1 -14.67 -1.09 -10.34
CA MET A 1 -13.94 -1.93 -9.36
C MET A 1 -14.95 -2.87 -8.74
N ASP A 2 -14.64 -4.16 -8.70
CA ASP A 2 -15.54 -5.17 -8.15
C ASP A 2 -15.76 -4.95 -6.63
N LYS A 3 -16.99 -5.18 -6.14
CA LYS A 3 -17.34 -4.91 -4.73
C LYS A 3 -16.59 -5.85 -3.77
N ASN A 4 -16.37 -7.11 -4.15
CA ASN A 4 -15.66 -8.06 -3.32
C ASN A 4 -14.17 -7.71 -3.24
N GLU A 5 -13.58 -7.23 -4.33
CA GLU A 5 -12.21 -6.73 -4.32
C GLU A 5 -12.03 -5.55 -3.36
N MET A 6 -12.94 -4.58 -3.38
CA MET A 6 -12.90 -3.43 -2.47
C MET A 6 -12.99 -3.86 -0.99
N ILE A 7 -13.88 -4.81 -0.68
CA ILE A 7 -14.01 -5.38 0.67
C ILE A 7 -12.70 -6.05 1.08
N ASN A 8 -12.14 -6.89 0.21
CA ASN A 8 -10.89 -7.60 0.47
C ASN A 8 -9.71 -6.63 0.69
N ASP A 9 -9.61 -5.57 -0.11
CA ASP A 9 -8.55 -4.58 0.01
C ASP A 9 -8.61 -3.82 1.35
N LYS A 10 -9.80 -3.58 1.88
CA LYS A 10 -9.97 -2.95 3.21
C LYS A 10 -9.59 -3.89 4.36
N LEU A 11 -9.85 -5.19 4.23
CA LEU A 11 -9.52 -6.20 5.24
C LEU A 11 -8.03 -6.58 5.21
N THR A 12 -7.43 -6.67 4.03
CA THR A 12 -6.05 -7.10 3.85
C THR A 12 -5.07 -6.05 4.38
N LYS A 13 -4.21 -6.44 5.32
CA LYS A 13 -3.14 -5.58 5.85
C LYS A 13 -1.84 -5.81 5.09
N VAL A 14 -1.34 -4.76 4.44
CA VAL A 14 -0.04 -4.78 3.76
C VAL A 14 1.08 -4.49 4.75
N CYS A 15 0.93 -3.45 5.59
CA CYS A 15 1.91 -3.18 6.64
C CYS A 15 1.42 -3.72 7.99
N LEU A 16 1.88 -4.92 8.36
CA LEU A 16 1.50 -5.55 9.63
C LEU A 16 1.96 -4.77 10.87
N CYS A 17 3.09 -4.06 10.82
CA CYS A 17 3.56 -3.24 11.95
C CYS A 17 2.64 -2.04 12.25
N LYS A 18 2.03 -1.46 11.21
CA LYS A 18 1.31 -0.19 11.30
C LYS A 18 -0.19 -0.33 11.03
N GLY A 19 -0.67 -1.55 10.76
CA GLY A 19 -2.08 -1.82 10.45
C GLY A 19 -2.58 -1.21 9.13
N VAL A 20 -1.67 -0.83 8.23
CA VAL A 20 -2.02 -0.15 6.96
C VAL A 20 -2.61 -1.17 5.99
N SER A 21 -3.83 -0.90 5.52
CA SER A 21 -4.59 -1.76 4.61
C SER A 21 -4.12 -1.64 3.16
N LYS A 22 -4.40 -2.67 2.33
CA LYS A 22 -4.16 -2.62 0.89
C LYS A 22 -4.95 -1.49 0.23
N HIS A 23 -6.19 -1.26 0.69
CA HIS A 23 -7.02 -0.13 0.26
C HIS A 23 -6.31 1.21 0.49
N THR A 24 -5.81 1.45 1.70
CA THR A 24 -5.09 2.70 2.02
C THR A 24 -3.86 2.91 1.13
N ILE A 25 -3.07 1.87 0.88
CA ILE A 25 -1.91 1.96 -0.04
C ILE A 25 -2.37 2.34 -1.46
N LYS A 26 -3.42 1.68 -1.96
CA LYS A 26 -4.01 1.97 -3.27
C LYS A 26 -4.56 3.40 -3.37
N GLU A 27 -5.18 3.93 -2.31
CA GLU A 27 -5.63 5.34 -2.27
C GLU A 27 -4.43 6.30 -2.38
N CYS A 28 -3.37 6.11 -1.59
CA CYS A 28 -2.18 6.97 -1.66
C CYS A 28 -1.53 6.97 -3.06
N ILE A 29 -1.49 5.80 -3.71
CA ILE A 29 -0.98 5.65 -5.08
C ILE A 29 -1.87 6.41 -6.07
N ARG A 30 -3.20 6.29 -5.93
CA ARG A 30 -4.16 7.06 -6.76
C ARG A 30 -4.03 8.56 -6.55
N GLU A 31 -3.72 9.00 -5.34
CA GLU A 31 -3.41 10.39 -5.00
C GLU A 31 -2.01 10.83 -5.45
N GLY A 32 -1.27 9.97 -6.16
CA GLY A 32 -0.04 10.31 -6.86
C GLY A 32 1.26 9.84 -6.21
N ALA A 33 1.23 8.95 -5.21
CA ALA A 33 2.47 8.30 -4.75
C ALA A 33 2.99 7.32 -5.82
N LYS A 34 4.24 7.48 -6.26
CA LYS A 34 4.87 6.68 -7.32
C LYS A 34 6.08 5.86 -6.84
N THR A 35 6.49 6.06 -5.59
CA THR A 35 7.64 5.41 -4.94
C THR A 35 7.25 4.89 -3.56
N VAL A 36 8.06 3.95 -3.04
CA VAL A 36 7.90 3.45 -1.66
C VAL A 36 8.06 4.58 -0.65
N GLU A 37 8.98 5.50 -0.91
CA GLU A 37 9.21 6.69 -0.07
C GLU A 37 7.97 7.58 -0.01
N GLU A 38 7.33 7.87 -1.14
CA GLU A 38 6.09 8.66 -1.17
C GLU A 38 4.93 7.92 -0.51
N VAL A 39 4.82 6.60 -0.69
CA VAL A 39 3.84 5.77 0.03
C VAL A 39 4.11 5.79 1.53
N SER A 40 5.37 5.77 1.96
CA SER A 40 5.75 5.88 3.36
C SER A 40 5.34 7.24 3.94
N GLN A 41 5.60 8.33 3.21
CA GLN A 41 5.24 9.69 3.62
C GLN A 41 3.72 9.88 3.71
N LYS A 42 2.95 9.38 2.73
CA LYS A 42 1.50 9.58 2.68
C LYS A 42 0.71 8.61 3.57
N CYS A 43 1.10 7.34 3.62
CA CYS A 43 0.31 6.29 4.27
C CYS A 43 0.88 5.84 5.62
N GLY A 44 2.10 6.28 5.97
CA GLY A 44 2.82 5.83 7.16
C GLY A 44 3.29 4.36 7.13
N ALA A 45 3.11 3.65 6.01
CA ALA A 45 3.66 2.31 5.83
C ALA A 45 5.19 2.34 5.84
N THR A 46 5.83 1.18 6.06
CA THR A 46 7.31 1.02 6.18
C THR A 46 7.96 1.66 7.41
N THR A 47 7.30 2.59 8.12
CA THR A 47 7.83 3.28 9.32
C THR A 47 7.77 2.48 10.63
N GLY A 48 7.26 1.24 10.60
CA GLY A 48 7.18 0.38 11.78
C GLY A 48 8.51 -0.26 12.18
N GLY A 49 8.53 -1.03 13.28
CA GLY A 49 9.75 -1.68 13.78
C GLY A 49 10.48 -2.61 12.80
N CYS A 50 9.76 -3.15 11.79
CA CYS A 50 10.38 -3.95 10.72
C CYS A 50 11.02 -3.12 9.59
N LYS A 51 10.89 -1.78 9.62
CA LYS A 51 11.48 -0.84 8.65
C LYS A 51 11.22 -1.22 7.19
N GLY A 52 9.98 -1.58 6.87
CA GLY A 52 9.57 -1.96 5.52
C GLY A 52 9.93 -3.38 5.07
N ARG A 53 10.76 -4.13 5.82
CA ARG A 53 11.21 -5.48 5.46
C ARG A 53 10.10 -6.45 5.04
N ARG A 54 8.87 -6.28 5.56
CA ARG A 54 7.73 -7.18 5.30
C ARG A 54 6.75 -6.67 4.25
N CYS A 55 6.81 -5.41 3.85
CA CYS A 55 5.76 -4.80 3.04
C CYS A 55 6.25 -4.04 1.80
N ILE A 56 7.56 -3.78 1.69
CA ILE A 56 8.13 -3.05 0.53
C ILE A 56 7.83 -3.76 -0.78
N ASP A 57 8.05 -5.07 -0.87
CA ASP A 57 7.83 -5.82 -2.12
C ASP A 57 6.39 -5.72 -2.59
N LYS A 58 5.43 -5.90 -1.67
CA LYS A 58 4.00 -5.76 -2.00
C LYS A 58 3.61 -4.34 -2.37
N ILE A 59 4.23 -3.33 -1.77
CA ILE A 59 4.01 -1.92 -2.14
C ILE A 59 4.53 -1.66 -3.57
N ASN A 60 5.70 -2.19 -3.92
CA ASN A 60 6.26 -2.07 -5.28
C ASN A 60 5.37 -2.75 -6.32
N GLU A 61 4.84 -3.94 -6.02
CA GLU A 61 3.84 -4.60 -6.87
C GLU A 61 2.63 -3.71 -7.12
N LEU A 62 2.03 -3.15 -6.05
CA LEU A 62 0.87 -2.27 -6.17
C LEU A 62 1.17 -0.98 -6.94
N ILE A 63 2.35 -0.39 -6.77
CA ILE A 63 2.78 0.78 -7.55
C ILE A 63 2.88 0.40 -9.04
N ASN A 64 3.45 -0.75 -9.35
CA ASN A 64 3.62 -1.19 -10.73
C ASN A 64 2.28 -1.54 -11.40
N GLU A 65 1.33 -2.15 -10.67
CA GLU A 65 -0.04 -2.38 -11.13
C GLU A 65 -0.74 -1.08 -11.58
N TYR A 66 -0.41 0.07 -10.97
CA TYR A 66 -0.99 1.37 -11.33
C TYR A 66 -0.23 2.11 -12.44
N LYS A 67 1.04 1.78 -12.71
CA LYS A 67 1.82 2.38 -13.80
C LYS A 67 1.40 1.85 -15.19
N VAL A 68 0.75 0.70 -15.22
CA VAL A 68 0.28 0.04 -16.45
C VAL A 68 -1.18 0.39 -16.81
N LEU A 69 -1.79 1.29 -16.03
CA LEU A 69 -3.13 1.86 -16.25
C LEU A 69 -3.02 3.27 -16.82
#